data_AF-A0A1F8QF90-F1
#
_entry.id   AF-A0A1F8QF90-F1
#
_cell.length_a   1.000
_cell.length_b   1.000
_cell.length_c   1.000
_cell.angle_alpha   90.00
_cell.angle_beta   90.00
_cell.angle_gamma   90.00
#
_symmetry.space_group_name_H-M   'P 1'
#
loop_
_entity.id
_entity.type
_entity.pdbx_description
1 polymer ?
#
loop_
_entity_poly.entity_id
_entity_poly.type
_entity_poly.pdbx_seq_one_letter_code
_entity_poly.pdbx_strand_id
1 'polypeptide(L)'
;MLKSLEQLISSPDIAGRDERTTGQMLRIILTIASLASIVAIPVLLLLGGSPQALSATILLALFLLAIYLLLWRGALLPAKVLLPFALYLTFSFLIATGGGLHDISVIAYAGVIIVASLTLGQNVMFVFAGLIILTVFGIGIAEMLGGLTTSAVQSPGLDDPIIISIIVLAIALIQRAVINRLNENIRRARENEQAQIEANQELRKLQASLEKNIAERTSDLAAAKRHSEQRLAKMLTVSEVARSITSLKGLPELLPSIVDLISERFGFYHVGIFLNDSANQYAVLSAANKNSLGGQRMLARRHQLKVGEQGIIGYVTATGKSRVALNVGDDSVFFRNPDLASTRSEMALPLTIGETIIGALDVQSTEPNAFTSEDVETLSTLADQVSLAIQNARLFEQTRKSLNEAESLYRQSVREAWVRLPQEDNLVGFRYTSSGVEPLDDQEATQNGNGKRPKEKRTAMLQRPQVEVPITLRGEQIGILKVVAPEAGRLKSDQLDMIRAVAERVALAAENARLFEETTRRAQRERLVSDITTKIRSTNDPQEMIRTAIEELRQALGASRVEVVPQSNVPKTDS
;
A
#
# COMPACT_ATOMS: atom_id res chain seq x y z
N MET A 1 7.53 -92.23 -3.06
CA MET A 1 7.89 -91.69 -4.39
C MET A 1 6.96 -90.58 -4.89
N LEU A 2 5.63 -90.75 -4.91
CA LEU A 2 4.71 -89.66 -5.33
C LEU A 2 4.76 -88.40 -4.43
N LYS A 3 4.73 -88.53 -3.10
CA LYS A 3 4.84 -87.38 -2.16
C LYS A 3 6.17 -86.61 -2.27
N SER A 4 7.26 -87.32 -2.54
CA SER A 4 8.59 -86.75 -2.72
C SER A 4 8.75 -86.04 -4.08
N LEU A 5 7.98 -86.43 -5.09
CA LEU A 5 7.89 -85.72 -6.38
C LEU A 5 7.08 -84.42 -6.22
N GLU A 6 5.99 -84.49 -5.45
CA GLU A 6 5.12 -83.36 -5.13
C GLU A 6 5.86 -82.26 -4.37
N GLN A 7 6.68 -82.63 -3.37
CA GLN A 7 7.54 -81.70 -2.62
C GLN A 7 8.63 -81.02 -3.46
N LEU A 8 9.14 -81.70 -4.49
CA LEU A 8 10.20 -81.18 -5.36
C LEU A 8 9.62 -80.19 -6.40
N ILE A 9 8.40 -80.44 -6.86
CA ILE A 9 7.64 -79.58 -7.77
C ILE A 9 7.06 -78.37 -7.03
N SER A 10 6.82 -78.48 -5.72
CA SER A 10 6.29 -77.41 -4.86
C SER A 10 7.34 -76.51 -4.21
N SER A 11 8.59 -76.50 -4.70
CA SER A 11 9.64 -75.66 -4.10
C SER A 11 9.33 -74.15 -4.23
N PRO A 12 9.79 -73.31 -3.29
CA PRO A 12 9.25 -71.95 -3.07
C PRO A 12 9.52 -70.94 -4.19
N ASP A 13 10.38 -71.27 -5.16
CA ASP A 13 10.88 -70.34 -6.18
C ASP A 13 9.83 -69.92 -7.24
N ILE A 14 8.67 -70.60 -7.31
CA ILE A 14 7.55 -70.20 -8.20
C ILE A 14 6.28 -69.82 -7.42
N ALA A 15 6.27 -69.92 -6.09
CA ALA A 15 5.08 -69.64 -5.28
C ALA A 15 4.57 -68.17 -5.38
N GLY A 16 5.36 -67.26 -5.98
CA GLY A 16 4.99 -65.87 -6.23
C GLY A 16 4.38 -65.55 -7.61
N ARG A 17 4.26 -66.52 -8.53
CA ARG A 17 3.57 -66.28 -9.83
C ARG A 17 2.11 -66.71 -9.72
N ASP A 18 1.21 -65.76 -9.93
CA ASP A 18 -0.23 -65.98 -10.11
C ASP A 18 -0.47 -67.12 -11.13
N GLU A 19 -1.39 -68.04 -10.83
CA GLU A 19 -1.75 -69.17 -11.70
C GLU A 19 -2.08 -68.69 -13.13
N ARG A 20 -2.62 -67.48 -13.25
CA ARG A 20 -2.88 -66.79 -14.53
C ARG A 20 -1.61 -66.53 -15.33
N THR A 21 -0.56 -65.98 -14.71
CA THR A 21 0.72 -65.71 -15.39
C THR A 21 1.41 -66.99 -15.83
N THR A 22 1.34 -68.04 -15.01
CA THR A 22 1.93 -69.34 -15.37
C THR A 22 1.16 -70.03 -16.50
N GLY A 23 -0.17 -69.93 -16.50
CA GLY A 23 -1.02 -70.40 -17.60
C GLY A 23 -0.73 -69.66 -18.92
N GLN A 24 -0.55 -68.35 -18.88
CA GLN A 24 -0.19 -67.55 -20.07
C GLN A 24 1.18 -67.95 -20.65
N MET A 25 2.21 -68.08 -19.79
CA MET A 25 3.52 -68.53 -20.25
C MET A 25 3.47 -69.94 -20.86
N LEU A 26 2.76 -70.87 -20.23
CA LEU A 26 2.62 -72.23 -20.75
C LEU A 26 1.90 -72.25 -22.11
N ARG A 27 0.87 -71.41 -22.31
CA ARG A 27 0.22 -71.23 -23.61
C ARG A 27 1.20 -70.73 -24.66
N ILE A 28 2.01 -69.71 -24.35
CA ILE A 28 3.00 -69.16 -25.29
C ILE A 28 4.03 -70.23 -25.67
N ILE A 29 4.59 -70.94 -24.68
CA ILE A 29 5.58 -72.01 -24.93
C ILE A 29 4.96 -73.12 -25.79
N LEU A 30 3.74 -73.56 -25.48
CA LEU A 30 3.04 -74.58 -26.27
C LEU A 30 2.75 -74.11 -27.69
N THR A 31 2.34 -72.86 -27.89
CA THR A 31 2.11 -72.32 -29.25
C THR A 31 3.39 -72.30 -30.06
N ILE A 32 4.52 -71.87 -29.48
CA ILE A 32 5.82 -71.85 -30.15
C ILE A 32 6.28 -73.28 -30.47
N ALA A 33 6.20 -74.20 -29.50
CA ALA A 33 6.60 -75.59 -29.70
C ALA A 33 5.72 -76.32 -30.74
N SER A 34 4.41 -76.06 -30.73
CA SER A 34 3.48 -76.63 -31.71
C SER A 34 3.75 -76.08 -33.11
N LEU A 35 3.97 -74.78 -33.24
CA LEU A 35 4.31 -74.14 -34.51
C LEU A 35 5.64 -74.67 -35.05
N ALA A 36 6.66 -74.78 -34.20
CA ALA A 36 7.95 -75.36 -34.57
C ALA A 36 7.81 -76.81 -35.05
N SER A 37 7.01 -77.63 -34.36
CA SER A 37 6.75 -79.02 -34.76
C SER A 37 6.00 -79.12 -36.09
N ILE A 38 5.01 -78.25 -36.32
CA ILE A 38 4.26 -78.18 -37.58
C ILE A 38 5.17 -77.79 -38.75
N VAL A 39 6.10 -76.84 -38.54
CA VAL A 39 7.08 -76.43 -39.56
C VAL A 39 8.14 -77.51 -39.81
N ALA A 40 8.54 -78.25 -38.77
CA ALA A 40 9.55 -79.31 -38.88
C ALA A 40 9.11 -80.47 -39.80
N ILE A 41 7.81 -80.82 -39.83
CA ILE A 41 7.28 -81.92 -40.65
C ILE A 41 7.55 -81.74 -42.16
N PRO A 42 7.13 -80.64 -42.82
CA PRO A 42 7.41 -80.44 -44.25
C PRO A 42 8.90 -80.24 -44.52
N VAL A 43 9.67 -79.64 -43.60
CA VAL A 43 11.12 -79.50 -43.73
C VAL A 43 11.80 -80.87 -43.76
N LEU A 44 11.40 -81.79 -42.87
CA LEU A 44 11.91 -83.16 -42.87
C LEU A 44 11.55 -83.92 -44.16
N LEU A 45 10.35 -83.72 -44.69
CA LEU A 45 9.94 -84.31 -45.96
C LEU A 45 10.75 -83.77 -47.15
N LEU A 46 11.03 -82.47 -47.17
CA LEU A 46 11.81 -81.80 -48.23
C LEU A 46 13.30 -82.19 -48.20
N LEU A 47 13.87 -82.36 -47.01
CA LEU A 47 15.29 -82.70 -46.83
C LEU A 47 15.58 -84.20 -46.86
N GLY A 48 14.55 -85.04 -47.11
CA GLY A 48 14.72 -86.50 -47.14
C GLY A 48 15.08 -87.10 -45.77
N GLY A 49 14.51 -86.57 -44.69
CA GLY A 49 14.73 -87.06 -43.34
C GLY A 49 14.29 -88.51 -43.15
N SER A 50 14.85 -89.19 -42.14
CA SER A 50 14.55 -90.60 -41.89
C SER A 50 13.06 -90.82 -41.57
N PRO A 51 12.45 -91.95 -41.97
CA PRO A 51 11.05 -92.25 -41.63
C PRO A 51 10.76 -92.22 -40.12
N GLN A 52 11.76 -92.60 -39.31
CA GLN A 52 11.69 -92.58 -37.85
C GLN A 52 11.63 -91.14 -37.31
N ALA A 53 12.45 -90.23 -37.85
CA ALA A 53 12.42 -88.82 -37.45
C ALA A 53 11.10 -88.13 -37.84
N LEU A 54 10.52 -88.47 -38.99
CA LEU A 54 9.20 -87.98 -39.39
C LEU A 54 8.13 -88.47 -38.41
N SER A 55 8.15 -89.76 -38.05
CA SER A 55 7.19 -90.34 -37.11
C SER A 55 7.29 -89.73 -35.70
N ALA A 56 8.50 -89.48 -35.20
CA ALA A 56 8.74 -88.86 -33.90
C ALA A 56 8.24 -87.40 -33.86
N THR A 57 8.43 -86.65 -34.95
CA THR A 57 7.98 -85.26 -35.07
C THR A 57 6.45 -85.16 -35.14
N ILE A 58 5.80 -86.07 -35.90
CA ILE A 58 4.32 -86.16 -35.95
C ILE A 58 3.77 -86.54 -34.56
N LEU A 59 4.39 -87.50 -33.89
CA LEU A 59 3.99 -87.92 -32.56
C LEU A 59 4.14 -86.79 -31.53
N LEU A 60 5.23 -86.02 -31.60
CA LEU A 60 5.41 -84.83 -30.77
C LEU A 60 4.33 -83.79 -31.03
N ALA A 61 3.98 -83.51 -32.29
CA ALA A 61 2.92 -82.56 -32.63
C ALA A 61 1.56 -83.00 -32.03
N LEU A 62 1.25 -84.29 -32.06
CA LEU A 62 0.06 -84.85 -31.42
C LEU A 62 0.10 -84.73 -29.89
N PHE A 63 1.25 -85.00 -29.26
CA PHE A 63 1.43 -84.79 -27.82
C PHE A 63 1.26 -83.32 -27.43
N LEU A 64 1.86 -82.40 -28.17
CA LEU A 64 1.74 -80.96 -27.94
C LEU A 64 0.29 -80.49 -28.10
N LEU A 65 -0.44 -80.99 -29.11
CA LEU A 65 -1.87 -80.73 -29.29
C LEU A 65 -2.70 -81.26 -28.12
N ALA A 66 -2.42 -82.48 -27.65
CA ALA A 66 -3.10 -83.05 -26.49
C ALA A 66 -2.86 -82.22 -25.21
N ILE A 67 -1.62 -81.78 -24.99
CA ILE A 67 -1.26 -80.91 -23.86
C ILE A 67 -1.93 -79.53 -23.99
N TYR A 68 -2.03 -78.99 -25.21
CA TYR A 68 -2.73 -77.74 -25.50
C TYR A 68 -4.24 -77.84 -25.18
N LEU A 69 -4.88 -78.95 -25.57
CA LEU A 69 -6.28 -79.22 -25.23
C LEU A 69 -6.48 -79.41 -23.72
N LEU A 70 -5.53 -80.05 -23.04
CA LEU A 70 -5.54 -80.24 -21.60
C LEU A 70 -5.48 -78.88 -20.86
N LEU A 71 -4.64 -77.96 -21.36
CA LEU A 71 -4.55 -76.60 -20.86
C LEU A 71 -5.81 -75.79 -21.14
N TRP A 72 -6.47 -76.02 -22.28
CA TRP A 72 -7.75 -75.39 -22.61
C TRP A 72 -8.86 -75.85 -21.67
N ARG A 73 -8.82 -77.10 -21.20
CA ARG A 73 -9.72 -77.66 -20.17
C ARG A 73 -9.41 -77.20 -18.73
N GLY A 74 -8.42 -76.34 -18.53
CA GLY A 74 -8.06 -75.80 -17.22
C GLY A 74 -7.17 -76.72 -16.37
N ALA A 75 -6.73 -77.87 -16.89
CA ALA A 75 -5.85 -78.79 -16.18
C ALA A 75 -4.37 -78.35 -16.30
N LEU A 76 -4.02 -77.31 -15.54
CA LEU A 76 -2.70 -76.65 -15.58
C LEU A 76 -1.56 -77.57 -15.11
N LEU A 77 -1.76 -78.29 -14.01
CA LEU A 77 -0.74 -79.12 -13.38
C LEU A 77 -0.25 -80.30 -14.27
N PRO A 78 -1.13 -81.11 -14.88
CA PRO A 78 -0.67 -82.16 -15.79
C PRO A 78 -0.04 -81.58 -17.07
N ALA A 79 -0.53 -80.44 -17.57
CA ALA A 79 0.06 -79.80 -18.75
C ALA A 79 1.50 -79.29 -18.48
N LYS A 80 1.77 -78.76 -17.27
CA LYS A 80 3.12 -78.35 -16.84
C LYS A 80 4.12 -79.50 -16.83
N VAL A 81 3.70 -80.70 -16.41
CA VAL A 81 4.58 -81.87 -16.29
C VAL A 81 4.76 -82.58 -17.63
N LEU A 82 3.68 -82.74 -18.40
CA LEU A 82 3.70 -83.51 -19.64
C LEU A 82 4.53 -82.85 -20.74
N LEU A 83 4.59 -81.52 -20.80
CA LEU A 83 5.32 -80.80 -21.83
C LEU A 83 6.83 -81.08 -21.87
N PRO A 84 7.60 -80.82 -20.79
CA PRO A 84 9.03 -81.11 -20.80
C PRO A 84 9.30 -82.61 -20.96
N PHE A 85 8.43 -83.47 -20.43
CA PHE A 85 8.58 -84.93 -20.56
C PHE A 85 8.33 -85.42 -22.00
N ALA A 86 7.33 -84.87 -22.70
CA ALA A 86 7.07 -85.18 -24.10
C ALA A 86 8.25 -84.75 -24.98
N LEU A 87 8.79 -83.55 -24.77
CA LEU A 87 9.99 -83.09 -25.49
C LEU A 87 11.20 -83.98 -25.19
N TYR A 88 11.44 -84.29 -23.92
CA TYR A 88 12.51 -85.19 -23.49
C TYR A 88 12.42 -86.56 -24.18
N LEU A 89 11.26 -87.21 -24.13
CA LEU A 89 11.04 -88.51 -24.74
C LEU A 89 11.22 -88.48 -26.25
N THR A 90 10.68 -87.46 -26.92
CA THR A 90 10.82 -87.33 -28.38
C THR A 90 12.28 -87.16 -28.77
N PHE A 91 13.04 -86.27 -28.13
CA PHE A 91 14.45 -86.09 -28.47
C PHE A 91 15.29 -87.31 -28.10
N SER A 92 15.00 -87.98 -26.97
CA SER A 92 15.65 -89.24 -26.60
C SER A 92 15.44 -90.33 -27.65
N PHE A 93 14.21 -90.46 -28.14
CA PHE A 93 13.87 -91.40 -29.20
C PHE A 93 14.56 -91.04 -30.53
N LEU A 94 14.59 -89.75 -30.88
CA LEU A 94 15.21 -89.26 -32.10
C LEU A 94 16.73 -89.52 -32.11
N ILE A 95 17.40 -89.30 -30.98
CA ILE A 95 18.84 -89.57 -30.81
C ILE A 95 19.09 -91.08 -30.87
N ALA A 96 18.28 -91.89 -30.16
CA ALA A 96 18.48 -93.34 -30.11
C ALA A 96 18.22 -94.05 -31.46
N THR A 97 17.39 -93.46 -32.34
CA THR A 97 17.03 -94.06 -33.63
C THR A 97 17.70 -93.40 -34.84
N GLY A 98 18.22 -92.18 -34.67
CA GLY A 98 18.86 -91.39 -35.72
C GLY A 98 20.38 -91.55 -35.77
N GLY A 99 21.10 -90.43 -35.79
CA GLY A 99 22.57 -90.39 -35.84
C GLY A 99 23.27 -90.79 -34.53
N GLY A 100 22.53 -91.23 -33.52
CA GLY A 100 23.11 -91.45 -32.20
C GLY A 100 23.49 -90.14 -31.50
N LEU A 101 24.51 -90.17 -30.66
CA LEU A 101 25.07 -88.98 -30.01
C LEU A 101 25.66 -87.95 -30.99
N HIS A 102 25.82 -88.33 -32.26
CA HIS A 102 26.30 -87.46 -33.34
C HIS A 102 25.18 -86.62 -33.96
N ASP A 103 23.92 -86.80 -33.53
CA ASP A 103 22.76 -86.08 -34.04
C ASP A 103 22.68 -84.66 -33.43
N ILE A 104 22.36 -83.66 -34.26
CA ILE A 104 22.16 -82.26 -33.83
C ILE A 104 21.05 -82.14 -32.78
N SER A 105 20.17 -83.15 -32.70
CA SER A 105 19.10 -83.29 -31.72
C SER A 105 19.60 -83.32 -30.27
N VAL A 106 20.87 -83.68 -30.01
CA VAL A 106 21.49 -83.60 -28.68
C VAL A 106 21.45 -82.17 -28.13
N ILE A 107 21.58 -81.16 -28.99
CA ILE A 107 21.50 -79.74 -28.60
C ILE A 107 20.09 -79.40 -28.10
N ALA A 108 19.05 -80.11 -28.58
CA ALA A 108 17.67 -79.86 -28.18
C ALA A 108 17.39 -80.20 -26.70
N TYR A 109 18.24 -81.01 -26.05
CA TYR A 109 18.17 -81.25 -24.61
C TYR A 109 18.38 -79.98 -23.77
N ALA A 110 19.17 -79.02 -24.26
CA ALA A 110 19.27 -77.71 -23.63
C ALA A 110 17.90 -77.01 -23.60
N GLY A 111 17.12 -77.15 -24.68
CA GLY A 111 15.74 -76.65 -24.77
C GLY A 111 14.79 -77.36 -23.81
N VAL A 112 14.92 -78.68 -23.64
CA VAL A 112 14.13 -79.46 -22.67
C VAL A 112 14.35 -78.94 -21.25
N ILE A 113 15.61 -78.69 -20.88
CA ILE A 113 15.98 -78.16 -19.56
C ILE A 113 15.39 -76.76 -19.35
N ILE A 114 15.42 -75.89 -20.36
CA ILE A 114 14.79 -74.55 -20.31
C ILE A 114 13.28 -74.70 -20.10
N VAL A 115 12.61 -75.52 -20.90
CA VAL A 115 11.15 -75.70 -20.82
C VAL A 115 10.76 -76.30 -19.47
N ALA A 116 11.49 -77.28 -18.96
CA ALA A 116 11.28 -77.84 -17.62
C ALA A 116 11.45 -76.79 -16.52
N SER A 117 12.52 -75.98 -16.62
CA SER A 117 12.81 -74.93 -15.63
C SER A 117 11.76 -73.83 -15.61
N LEU A 118 11.23 -73.46 -16.78
CA LEU A 118 10.19 -72.43 -16.91
C LEU A 118 8.81 -72.90 -16.45
N THR A 119 8.51 -74.19 -16.58
CA THR A 119 7.16 -74.75 -16.32
C THR A 119 7.01 -75.38 -14.94
N LEU A 120 8.04 -76.09 -14.47
CA LEU A 120 8.05 -76.84 -13.21
C LEU A 120 8.99 -76.24 -12.15
N GLY A 121 9.88 -75.33 -12.56
CA GLY A 121 10.74 -74.58 -11.65
C GLY A 121 12.22 -74.89 -11.76
N GLN A 122 13.02 -73.97 -11.23
CA GLN A 122 14.47 -74.02 -11.34
C GLN A 122 15.08 -75.27 -10.71
N ASN A 123 14.46 -75.84 -9.67
CA ASN A 123 14.97 -77.05 -9.01
C ASN A 123 14.77 -78.31 -9.86
N VAL A 124 13.76 -78.32 -10.72
CA VAL A 124 13.47 -79.44 -11.64
C VAL A 124 14.47 -79.48 -12.81
N MET A 125 15.18 -78.38 -13.05
CA MET A 125 16.30 -78.31 -14.00
C MET A 125 17.35 -79.41 -13.75
N PHE A 126 17.75 -79.63 -12.50
CA PHE A 126 18.77 -80.63 -12.16
C PHE A 126 18.27 -82.07 -12.33
N VAL A 127 16.96 -82.28 -12.14
CA VAL A 127 16.33 -83.58 -12.37
C VAL A 127 16.38 -83.94 -13.85
N PHE A 128 15.99 -83.01 -14.73
CA PHE A 128 16.06 -83.23 -16.17
C PHE A 128 17.50 -83.30 -16.68
N ALA A 129 18.41 -82.46 -16.18
CA ALA A 129 19.84 -82.57 -16.52
C ALA A 129 20.40 -83.95 -16.14
N GLY A 130 20.08 -84.46 -14.96
CA GLY A 130 20.48 -85.81 -14.53
C GLY A 130 19.86 -86.93 -15.40
N LEU A 131 18.58 -86.83 -15.73
CA LEU A 131 17.89 -87.76 -16.63
C LEU A 131 18.50 -87.77 -18.04
N ILE A 132 18.84 -86.58 -18.55
CA ILE A 132 19.48 -86.40 -19.86
C ILE A 132 20.89 -87.01 -19.84
N ILE A 133 21.71 -86.70 -18.83
CA ILE A 133 23.05 -87.27 -18.68
C ILE A 133 22.98 -88.80 -18.64
N LEU A 134 22.06 -89.37 -17.86
CA LEU A 134 21.86 -90.82 -17.78
C LEU A 134 21.48 -91.42 -19.14
N THR A 135 20.62 -90.74 -19.89
CA THR A 135 20.16 -91.19 -21.21
C THR A 135 21.24 -91.08 -22.27
N VAL A 136 21.99 -89.97 -22.28
CA VAL A 136 23.16 -89.78 -23.15
C VAL A 136 24.20 -90.88 -22.89
N PHE A 137 24.47 -91.18 -21.62
CA PHE A 137 25.40 -92.26 -21.26
C PHE A 137 24.89 -93.64 -21.65
N GLY A 138 23.59 -93.90 -21.46
CA GLY A 138 22.94 -95.15 -21.89
C GLY A 138 23.01 -95.36 -23.40
N ILE A 139 22.73 -94.32 -24.19
CA ILE A 139 22.84 -94.35 -25.65
C ILE A 139 24.30 -94.52 -26.08
N GLY A 140 25.24 -93.78 -25.47
CA GLY A 140 26.67 -93.91 -25.77
C GLY A 140 27.23 -95.30 -25.49
N ILE A 141 26.82 -95.94 -24.39
CA ILE A 141 27.16 -97.34 -24.11
C ILE A 141 26.56 -98.27 -25.18
N ALA A 142 25.30 -98.06 -25.57
CA ALA A 142 24.62 -98.87 -26.57
C ALA A 142 25.28 -98.75 -27.96
N GLU A 143 25.76 -97.56 -28.34
CA GLU A 143 26.59 -97.34 -29.53
C GLU A 143 27.93 -98.07 -29.43
N MET A 144 28.64 -97.95 -28.30
CA MET A 144 29.94 -98.60 -28.10
C MET A 144 29.87 -100.14 -28.15
N LEU A 145 28.75 -100.72 -27.69
CA LEU A 145 28.50 -102.16 -27.76
C LEU A 145 27.97 -102.63 -29.12
N GLY A 146 27.80 -101.72 -30.10
CA GLY A 146 27.31 -102.03 -31.45
C GLY A 146 25.80 -102.34 -31.51
N GLY A 147 25.04 -101.97 -30.48
CA GLY A 147 23.59 -102.21 -30.40
C GLY A 147 22.74 -101.22 -31.21
N LEU A 148 23.34 -100.15 -31.73
CA LEU A 148 22.68 -99.12 -32.53
C LEU A 148 23.42 -98.97 -33.87
N THR A 149 22.70 -99.06 -35.00
CA THR A 149 23.25 -98.87 -36.34
C THR A 149 23.19 -97.39 -36.71
N THR A 150 24.25 -96.64 -36.40
CA THR A 150 24.29 -95.18 -36.65
C THR A 150 24.82 -94.86 -38.05
N SER A 151 24.12 -94.03 -38.80
CA SER A 151 24.62 -93.41 -40.04
C SER A 151 25.67 -92.35 -39.68
N ALA A 152 26.94 -92.76 -39.54
CA ALA A 152 28.01 -91.89 -39.08
C ALA A 152 28.30 -90.76 -40.09
N VAL A 153 27.81 -89.56 -39.80
CA VAL A 153 28.46 -88.32 -40.25
C VAL A 153 29.47 -87.99 -39.16
N GLN A 154 30.77 -88.09 -39.45
CA GLN A 154 31.82 -87.65 -38.53
C GLN A 154 31.67 -86.15 -38.30
N SER A 155 31.11 -85.77 -37.14
CA SER A 155 31.18 -84.41 -36.63
C SER A 155 32.39 -84.35 -35.69
N PRO A 156 33.32 -83.40 -35.82
CA PRO A 156 34.52 -83.41 -34.99
C PRO A 156 34.19 -83.01 -33.55
N GLY A 157 34.28 -83.96 -32.61
CA GLY A 157 34.60 -83.70 -31.20
C GLY A 157 33.44 -83.52 -30.22
N LEU A 158 32.19 -83.77 -30.62
CA LEU A 158 31.01 -83.73 -29.74
C LEU A 158 30.44 -85.11 -29.39
N ASP A 159 31.08 -86.19 -29.86
CA ASP A 159 30.52 -87.54 -29.81
C ASP A 159 30.81 -88.28 -28.49
N ASP A 160 31.60 -87.66 -27.60
CA ASP A 160 31.92 -88.22 -26.29
C ASP A 160 30.77 -87.93 -25.30
N PRO A 161 30.11 -88.97 -24.74
CA PRO A 161 29.04 -88.80 -23.77
C PRO A 161 29.47 -88.01 -22.52
N ILE A 162 30.76 -88.02 -22.16
CA ILE A 162 31.32 -87.20 -21.08
C ILE A 162 31.29 -85.72 -21.46
N ILE A 163 31.71 -85.37 -22.68
CA ILE A 163 31.72 -83.99 -23.19
C ILE A 163 30.28 -83.45 -23.26
N ILE A 164 29.34 -84.22 -23.79
CA ILE A 164 27.92 -83.84 -23.84
C ILE A 164 27.37 -83.62 -22.42
N SER A 165 27.70 -84.49 -21.47
CA SER A 165 27.24 -84.37 -20.09
C SER A 165 27.78 -83.11 -19.40
N ILE A 166 29.05 -82.76 -19.65
CA ILE A 166 29.66 -81.51 -19.17
C ILE A 166 28.96 -80.29 -19.79
N ILE A 167 28.67 -80.33 -21.09
CA ILE A 167 27.95 -79.25 -21.79
C ILE A 167 26.55 -79.08 -21.23
N VAL A 168 25.80 -80.17 -21.01
CA VAL A 168 24.46 -80.15 -20.42
C VAL A 168 24.49 -79.55 -19.01
N LEU A 169 25.45 -79.93 -18.18
CA LEU A 169 25.61 -79.38 -16.83
C LEU A 169 26.00 -77.89 -16.87
N ALA A 170 26.93 -77.51 -17.75
CA ALA A 170 27.35 -76.12 -17.93
C ALA A 170 26.18 -75.23 -18.39
N ILE A 171 25.39 -75.70 -19.34
CA ILE A 171 24.18 -75.00 -19.82
C ILE A 171 23.17 -74.83 -18.68
N ALA A 172 22.92 -75.87 -17.87
CA ALA A 172 22.03 -75.76 -16.72
C ALA A 172 22.53 -74.72 -15.69
N LEU A 173 23.83 -74.71 -15.39
CA LEU A 173 24.42 -73.73 -14.46
C LEU A 173 24.34 -72.29 -15.00
N ILE A 174 24.65 -72.08 -16.29
CA ILE A 174 24.54 -70.78 -16.96
C ILE A 174 23.09 -70.29 -16.95
N GLN A 175 22.14 -71.17 -17.29
CA GLN A 175 20.71 -70.85 -17.27
C GLN A 175 20.25 -70.40 -15.89
N ARG A 176 20.64 -71.12 -14.83
CA ARG A 176 20.33 -70.73 -13.45
C ARG A 176 20.87 -69.33 -13.13
N ALA A 177 22.12 -69.04 -13.50
CA ALA A 177 22.73 -67.74 -13.26
C ALA A 177 21.99 -66.61 -14.01
N VAL A 178 21.60 -66.84 -15.27
CA VAL A 178 20.86 -65.86 -16.09
C VAL A 178 19.47 -65.61 -15.50
N ILE A 179 18.72 -66.66 -15.15
CA ILE A 179 17.37 -66.50 -14.59
C ILE A 179 17.44 -65.76 -13.25
N ASN A 180 18.41 -66.07 -12.41
CA ASN A 180 18.59 -65.37 -11.13
C ASN A 180 18.87 -63.88 -11.31
N ARG A 181 19.77 -63.51 -12.24
CA ARG A 181 20.04 -62.11 -12.58
C ARG A 181 18.81 -61.41 -13.16
N LEU A 182 18.06 -62.08 -14.03
CA LEU A 182 16.85 -61.53 -14.63
C LEU A 182 15.78 -61.26 -13.57
N ASN A 183 15.58 -62.21 -12.66
CA ASN A 183 14.63 -62.06 -11.55
C ASN A 183 15.02 -60.90 -10.62
N GLU A 184 16.30 -60.76 -10.30
CA GLU A 184 16.78 -59.64 -9.50
C GLU A 184 16.57 -58.29 -10.20
N ASN A 185 16.88 -58.22 -11.51
CA ASN A 185 16.66 -57.01 -12.30
C ASN A 185 15.18 -56.64 -12.39
N ILE A 186 14.29 -57.62 -12.58
CA ILE A 186 12.83 -57.39 -12.59
C ILE A 186 12.35 -56.91 -11.21
N ARG A 187 12.88 -57.48 -10.13
CA ARG A 187 12.53 -57.04 -8.76
C ARG A 187 12.94 -55.58 -8.55
N ARG A 188 14.19 -55.23 -8.86
CA ARG A 188 14.69 -53.85 -8.78
C ARG A 188 13.88 -52.89 -9.66
N ALA A 189 13.50 -53.30 -10.87
CA ALA A 189 12.68 -52.50 -11.76
C ALA A 189 11.30 -52.21 -11.17
N ARG A 190 10.65 -53.22 -10.55
CA ARG A 190 9.36 -53.03 -9.87
C ARG A 190 9.48 -52.14 -8.63
N GLU A 191 10.52 -52.32 -7.82
CA GLU A 191 10.79 -51.45 -6.66
C GLU A 191 10.96 -49.99 -7.09
N ASN A 192 11.73 -49.74 -8.16
CA ASN A 192 11.92 -48.39 -8.71
C ASN A 192 10.61 -47.80 -9.28
N GLU A 193 9.83 -48.60 -10.01
CA GLU A 193 8.53 -48.17 -10.54
C GLU A 193 7.59 -47.76 -9.40
N GLN A 194 7.56 -48.54 -8.33
CA GLN A 194 6.70 -48.28 -7.18
C GLN A 194 7.16 -47.04 -6.40
N ALA A 195 8.46 -46.88 -6.16
CA ALA A 195 9.01 -45.67 -5.56
C ALA A 195 8.70 -44.42 -6.41
N GLN A 196 8.73 -44.54 -7.74
CA GLN A 196 8.43 -43.44 -8.65
C GLN A 196 6.93 -43.09 -8.66
N ILE A 197 6.04 -44.08 -8.50
CA ILE A 197 4.60 -43.84 -8.31
C ILE A 197 4.36 -43.09 -7.00
N GLU A 198 4.98 -43.52 -5.91
CA GLU A 198 4.85 -42.88 -4.59
C GLU A 198 5.36 -41.43 -4.63
N ALA A 199 6.55 -41.19 -5.18
CA ALA A 199 7.10 -39.84 -5.33
C ALA A 199 6.20 -38.93 -6.19
N ASN A 200 5.63 -39.45 -7.28
CA ASN A 200 4.68 -38.69 -8.11
C ASN A 200 3.37 -38.38 -7.37
N GLN A 201 2.89 -39.30 -6.52
CA GLN A 201 1.71 -39.03 -5.68
C GLN A 201 1.99 -37.95 -4.64
N GLU A 202 3.17 -37.97 -4.01
CA GLU A 202 3.60 -36.96 -3.05
C GLU A 202 3.75 -35.58 -3.72
N LEU A 203 4.39 -35.52 -4.90
CA LEU A 203 4.49 -34.30 -5.69
C LEU A 203 3.12 -33.71 -6.04
N ARG A 204 2.16 -34.56 -6.44
CA ARG A 204 0.78 -34.11 -6.72
C ARG A 204 0.08 -33.56 -5.48
N LYS A 205 0.26 -34.20 -4.32
CA LYS A 205 -0.29 -33.70 -3.04
C LYS A 205 0.34 -32.35 -2.67
N LEU A 206 1.65 -32.22 -2.81
CA LEU A 206 2.36 -30.97 -2.53
C LEU A 206 1.91 -29.85 -3.48
N GLN A 207 1.81 -30.13 -4.78
CA GLN A 207 1.32 -29.17 -5.77
C GLN A 207 -0.11 -28.70 -5.43
N ALA A 208 -1.03 -29.63 -5.14
CA ALA A 208 -2.39 -29.27 -4.76
C ALA A 208 -2.45 -28.43 -3.47
N SER A 209 -1.61 -28.75 -2.47
CA SER A 209 -1.52 -27.94 -1.24
C SER A 209 -0.93 -26.55 -1.50
N LEU A 210 0.08 -26.43 -2.36
CA LEU A 210 0.68 -25.15 -2.72
C LEU A 210 -0.31 -24.28 -3.51
N GLU A 211 -1.00 -24.85 -4.49
CA GLU A 211 -2.05 -24.15 -5.25
C GLU A 211 -3.15 -23.63 -4.33
N LYS A 212 -3.61 -24.45 -3.37
CA LYS A 212 -4.57 -24.02 -2.34
C LYS A 212 -4.04 -22.85 -1.51
N ASN A 213 -2.82 -22.96 -0.98
CA ASN A 213 -2.21 -21.91 -0.16
C ASN A 213 -2.00 -20.61 -0.94
N ILE A 214 -1.62 -20.69 -2.23
CA ILE A 214 -1.47 -19.53 -3.12
C ILE A 214 -2.84 -18.88 -3.35
N ALA A 215 -3.89 -19.66 -3.62
CA ALA A 215 -5.23 -19.15 -3.81
C ALA A 215 -5.77 -18.43 -2.56
N GLU A 216 -5.61 -19.05 -1.38
CA GLU A 216 -5.99 -18.45 -0.09
C GLU A 216 -5.22 -17.14 0.15
N ARG A 217 -3.88 -17.16 0.07
CA ARG A 217 -3.07 -15.94 0.29
C ARG A 217 -3.35 -14.84 -0.73
N THR A 218 -3.65 -15.18 -1.98
CA THR A 218 -3.98 -14.20 -3.01
C THR A 218 -5.33 -13.54 -2.72
N SER A 219 -6.32 -14.32 -2.23
CA SER A 219 -7.61 -13.81 -1.79
C SER A 219 -7.47 -12.86 -0.58
N ASP A 220 -6.71 -13.28 0.43
CA ASP A 220 -6.47 -12.47 1.63
C ASP A 220 -5.75 -11.16 1.30
N LEU A 221 -4.71 -11.23 0.46
CA LEU A 221 -4.00 -10.03 0.01
C LEU A 221 -4.92 -9.09 -0.79
N ALA A 222 -5.79 -9.62 -1.64
CA ALA A 222 -6.75 -8.83 -2.40
C ALA A 222 -7.82 -8.18 -1.49
N ALA A 223 -8.23 -8.84 -0.41
CA ALA A 223 -9.12 -8.26 0.60
C ALA A 223 -8.41 -7.15 1.40
N ALA A 224 -7.20 -7.40 1.89
CA ALA A 224 -6.40 -6.42 2.63
C ALA A 224 -6.06 -5.18 1.77
N LYS A 225 -5.72 -5.40 0.49
CA LYS A 225 -5.45 -4.31 -0.46
C LYS A 225 -6.69 -3.43 -0.65
N ARG A 226 -7.87 -4.01 -0.87
CA ARG A 226 -9.13 -3.27 -1.01
C ARG A 226 -9.45 -2.45 0.24
N HIS A 227 -9.27 -3.02 1.42
CA HIS A 227 -9.46 -2.30 2.69
C HIS A 227 -8.51 -1.10 2.82
N SER A 228 -7.23 -1.27 2.45
CA SER A 228 -6.26 -0.18 2.46
C SER A 228 -6.59 0.92 1.43
N GLU A 229 -7.01 0.54 0.22
CA GLU A 229 -7.42 1.49 -0.83
C GLU A 229 -8.65 2.29 -0.41
N GLN A 230 -9.65 1.65 0.22
CA GLN A 230 -10.83 2.33 0.77
C GLN A 230 -10.46 3.31 1.88
N ARG A 231 -9.56 2.92 2.79
CA ARG A 231 -9.06 3.82 3.86
C ARG A 231 -8.34 5.02 3.27
N LEU A 232 -7.52 4.82 2.24
CA LEU A 232 -6.82 5.89 1.55
C LEU A 232 -7.80 6.86 0.87
N ALA A 233 -8.82 6.34 0.17
CA ALA A 233 -9.84 7.16 -0.48
C ALA A 233 -10.62 8.02 0.52
N LYS A 234 -11.07 7.44 1.64
CA LYS A 234 -11.73 8.19 2.73
C LYS A 234 -10.84 9.29 3.30
N MET A 235 -9.56 8.99 3.52
CA MET A 235 -8.58 9.94 4.06
C MET A 235 -8.29 11.09 3.08
N LEU A 236 -8.27 10.82 1.77
CA LEU A 236 -8.13 11.85 0.73
C LEU A 236 -9.34 12.79 0.69
N THR A 237 -10.56 12.30 0.89
CA THR A 237 -11.77 13.15 0.98
C THR A 237 -11.71 14.09 2.19
N VAL A 238 -11.28 13.58 3.35
CA VAL A 238 -11.08 14.40 4.56
C VAL A 238 -9.98 15.45 4.32
N SER A 239 -8.88 15.08 3.66
CA SER A 239 -7.77 15.99 3.33
C SER A 239 -8.19 17.09 2.34
N GLU A 240 -9.02 16.76 1.35
CA GLU A 240 -9.57 17.74 0.41
C GLU A 240 -10.52 18.73 1.11
N VAL A 241 -11.38 18.24 2.00
CA VAL A 241 -12.23 19.07 2.87
C VAL A 241 -11.37 19.99 3.73
N ALA A 242 -10.33 19.46 4.39
CA ALA A 242 -9.38 20.23 5.18
C ALA A 242 -8.64 21.30 4.36
N ARG A 243 -8.32 21.03 3.08
CA ARG A 243 -7.66 21.96 2.18
C ARG A 243 -8.57 23.09 1.68
N SER A 244 -9.86 22.79 1.44
CA SER A 244 -10.87 23.83 1.15
C SER A 244 -11.15 24.70 2.38
N ILE A 245 -11.07 24.12 3.57
CA ILE A 245 -11.22 24.80 4.87
C ILE A 245 -10.07 25.81 5.11
N THR A 246 -8.87 25.61 4.54
CA THR A 246 -7.74 26.54 4.68
C THR A 246 -7.81 27.78 3.77
N SER A 247 -8.93 28.01 3.08
CA SER A 247 -9.16 29.22 2.29
C SER A 247 -9.06 30.48 3.18
N LEU A 248 -8.33 31.50 2.73
CA LEU A 248 -8.13 32.82 3.38
C LEU A 248 -9.42 33.67 3.44
N LYS A 249 -10.53 33.07 3.87
CA LYS A 249 -11.82 33.74 4.07
C LYS A 249 -11.96 34.16 5.53
N GLY A 250 -12.70 35.24 5.76
CA GLY A 250 -13.11 35.62 7.11
C GLY A 250 -13.97 34.53 7.74
N LEU A 251 -14.07 34.55 9.07
CA LEU A 251 -14.92 33.62 9.82
C LEU A 251 -16.38 33.58 9.32
N PRO A 252 -17.03 34.71 8.94
CA PRO A 252 -18.42 34.71 8.46
C PRO A 252 -18.63 33.95 7.14
N GLU A 253 -17.65 33.92 6.25
CA GLU A 253 -17.74 33.19 4.98
C GLU A 253 -17.21 31.76 5.09
N LEU A 254 -16.26 31.53 6.01
CA LEU A 254 -15.68 30.22 6.24
C LEU A 254 -16.71 29.25 6.83
N LEU A 255 -17.33 29.59 7.97
CA LEU A 255 -18.18 28.66 8.71
C LEU A 255 -19.35 28.09 7.88
N PRO A 256 -20.11 28.90 7.11
CA PRO A 256 -21.17 28.38 6.23
C PRO A 256 -20.63 27.43 5.16
N SER A 257 -19.44 27.71 4.61
CA SER A 257 -18.82 26.84 3.62
C SER A 257 -18.45 25.48 4.20
N ILE A 258 -18.06 25.41 5.47
CA ILE A 258 -17.71 24.16 6.16
C ILE A 258 -18.96 23.29 6.35
N VAL A 259 -20.01 23.86 6.94
CA VAL A 259 -21.25 23.12 7.25
C VAL A 259 -21.95 22.64 5.98
N ASP A 260 -21.93 23.44 4.91
CA ASP A 260 -22.46 23.05 3.60
C ASP A 260 -21.67 21.85 3.03
N LEU A 261 -20.34 21.93 3.05
CA LEU A 261 -19.47 20.88 2.53
C LEU A 261 -19.62 19.56 3.29
N ILE A 262 -19.72 19.61 4.62
CA ILE A 262 -19.95 18.42 5.46
C ILE A 262 -21.35 17.83 5.16
N SER A 263 -22.38 18.67 5.06
CA SER A 263 -23.74 18.21 4.73
C SER A 263 -23.80 17.54 3.35
N GLU A 264 -23.20 18.16 2.32
CA GLU A 264 -23.23 17.64 0.94
C GLU A 264 -22.43 16.35 0.77
N ARG A 265 -21.28 16.21 1.44
CA ARG A 265 -20.39 15.05 1.27
C ARG A 265 -20.86 13.83 2.04
N PHE A 266 -21.44 14.03 3.22
CA PHE A 266 -21.86 12.94 4.10
C PHE A 266 -23.37 12.72 4.11
N GLY A 267 -24.16 13.58 3.45
CA GLY A 267 -25.60 13.41 3.31
C GLY A 267 -26.40 13.73 4.58
N PHE A 268 -25.85 14.53 5.50
CA PHE A 268 -26.51 14.84 6.75
C PHE A 268 -27.63 15.86 6.59
N TYR A 269 -28.73 15.62 7.31
CA TYR A 269 -29.92 16.48 7.34
C TYR A 269 -29.61 17.87 7.89
N HIS A 270 -28.91 17.93 9.02
CA HIS A 270 -28.48 19.18 9.64
C HIS A 270 -27.02 19.08 10.05
N VAL A 271 -26.28 20.15 9.76
CA VAL A 271 -24.94 20.39 10.28
C VAL A 271 -24.91 21.82 10.82
N GLY A 272 -24.48 21.97 12.07
CA GLY A 272 -24.38 23.25 12.76
C GLY A 272 -23.03 23.44 13.41
N ILE A 273 -22.50 24.66 13.41
CA ILE A 273 -21.34 25.02 14.23
C ILE A 273 -21.81 25.98 15.31
N PHE A 274 -21.65 25.56 16.56
CA PHE A 274 -21.83 26.39 17.75
C PHE A 274 -20.47 26.89 18.21
N LEU A 275 -20.36 28.19 18.48
CA LEU A 275 -19.17 28.79 19.08
C LEU A 275 -19.53 29.34 20.46
N ASN A 276 -18.64 29.13 21.43
CA ASN A 276 -18.82 29.67 22.77
C ASN A 276 -18.62 31.20 22.74
N ASP A 277 -19.43 31.91 23.51
CA ASP A 277 -19.26 33.34 23.75
C ASP A 277 -17.99 33.64 24.56
N SER A 278 -17.59 34.91 24.63
CA SER A 278 -16.34 35.30 25.30
C SER A 278 -16.34 35.01 26.81
N ALA A 279 -17.52 34.86 27.42
CA ALA A 279 -17.67 34.48 28.83
C ALA A 279 -17.76 32.95 29.04
N ASN A 280 -17.75 32.15 27.96
CA ASN A 280 -17.94 30.70 27.97
C ASN A 280 -19.23 30.26 28.69
N GLN A 281 -20.28 31.08 28.63
CA GLN A 281 -21.58 30.85 29.25
C GLN A 281 -22.58 30.28 28.25
N TYR A 282 -22.48 30.67 26.98
CA TYR A 282 -23.42 30.26 25.94
C TYR A 282 -22.69 29.78 24.68
N ALA A 283 -23.15 28.64 24.15
CA ALA A 283 -22.82 28.15 22.84
C ALA A 283 -23.81 28.74 21.83
N VAL A 284 -23.33 29.61 20.94
CA VAL A 284 -24.13 30.35 19.96
C VAL A 284 -23.99 29.70 18.58
N LEU A 285 -25.13 29.36 17.96
CA LEU A 285 -25.15 28.83 16.60
C LEU A 285 -24.60 29.90 15.63
N SER A 286 -23.43 29.62 15.08
CA SER A 286 -22.65 30.54 14.25
C SER A 286 -22.75 30.21 12.76
N ALA A 287 -23.05 28.95 12.41
CA ALA A 287 -23.37 28.55 11.05
C ALA A 287 -24.28 27.31 11.05
N ALA A 288 -25.09 27.19 10.00
CA ALA A 288 -25.89 26.01 9.69
C ALA A 288 -25.88 25.77 8.17
N ASN A 289 -25.97 24.51 7.75
CA ASN A 289 -26.03 24.15 6.33
C ASN A 289 -27.28 24.75 5.65
N LYS A 290 -27.15 25.20 4.40
CA LYS A 290 -28.24 25.89 3.66
C LYS A 290 -29.50 25.06 3.49
N ASN A 291 -29.33 23.74 3.34
CA ASN A 291 -30.45 22.81 3.12
C ASN A 291 -31.25 22.52 4.41
N SER A 292 -30.74 22.89 5.58
CA SER A 292 -31.47 22.76 6.84
C SER A 292 -32.32 24.00 7.14
N LEU A 293 -33.58 23.99 6.71
CA LEU A 293 -34.53 25.08 6.97
C LEU A 293 -34.67 25.40 8.48
N GLY A 294 -34.64 24.37 9.33
CA GLY A 294 -34.64 24.53 10.79
C GLY A 294 -33.39 25.22 11.31
N GLY A 295 -32.21 24.76 10.85
CA GLY A 295 -30.93 25.38 11.18
C GLY A 295 -30.85 26.85 10.74
N GLN A 296 -31.37 27.19 9.56
CA GLN A 296 -31.41 28.58 9.08
C GLN A 296 -32.31 29.47 9.94
N ARG A 297 -33.48 28.98 10.38
CA ARG A 297 -34.35 29.71 11.33
C ARG A 297 -33.66 29.93 12.67
N MET A 298 -32.98 28.91 13.19
CA MET A 298 -32.18 29.00 14.42
C MET A 298 -31.06 30.03 14.28
N LEU A 299 -30.37 30.06 13.15
CA LEU A 299 -29.30 31.01 12.87
C LEU A 299 -29.83 32.44 12.80
N ALA A 300 -30.95 32.66 12.11
CA ALA A 300 -31.58 33.99 11.98
C ALA A 300 -31.99 34.59 13.34
N ARG A 301 -32.41 33.76 14.30
CA ARG A 301 -32.74 34.19 15.68
C ARG A 301 -31.57 34.16 16.65
N ARG A 302 -30.33 33.94 16.17
CA ARG A 302 -29.11 33.78 16.99
C ARG A 302 -29.30 32.79 18.13
N HIS A 303 -29.77 31.59 17.79
CA HIS A 303 -30.02 30.56 18.78
C HIS A 303 -28.79 30.28 19.64
N GLN A 304 -28.99 30.24 20.95
CA GLN A 304 -27.95 30.04 21.95
C GLN A 304 -28.40 29.01 22.97
N LEU A 305 -27.45 28.21 23.44
CA LEU A 305 -27.63 27.17 24.46
C LEU A 305 -26.64 27.44 25.58
N LYS A 306 -27.03 27.27 26.83
CA LYS A 306 -26.10 27.48 27.94
C LYS A 306 -25.08 26.34 28.00
N VAL A 307 -23.81 26.68 28.18
CA VAL A 307 -22.73 25.69 28.34
C VAL A 307 -22.99 24.87 29.61
N GLY A 308 -22.97 23.55 29.49
CA GLY A 308 -23.22 22.61 30.60
C GLY A 308 -24.69 22.42 30.99
N GLU A 309 -25.63 23.07 30.31
CA GLU A 309 -27.07 22.79 30.49
C GLU A 309 -27.47 21.46 29.82
N GLN A 310 -28.61 20.88 30.22
CA GLN A 310 -29.13 19.64 29.65
C GLN A 310 -29.31 19.74 28.13
N GLY A 311 -28.60 18.88 27.41
CA GLY A 311 -28.54 18.89 25.94
C GLY A 311 -27.24 18.27 25.46
N ILE A 312 -27.24 17.67 24.27
CA ILE A 312 -26.03 17.07 23.67
C ILE A 312 -24.95 18.14 23.47
N ILE A 313 -25.31 19.30 22.90
CA ILE A 313 -24.40 20.44 22.72
C ILE A 313 -23.89 21.00 24.06
N GLY A 314 -24.78 21.14 25.06
CA GLY A 314 -24.41 21.64 26.39
C GLY A 314 -23.38 20.76 27.08
N TYR A 315 -23.53 19.43 26.97
CA TYR A 315 -22.55 18.46 27.47
C TYR A 315 -21.21 18.60 26.75
N VAL A 316 -21.20 18.56 25.41
CA VAL A 316 -19.96 18.61 24.63
C VAL A 316 -19.17 19.90 24.88
N THR A 317 -19.86 21.04 24.94
CA THR A 317 -19.23 22.35 25.17
C THR A 317 -18.70 22.52 26.59
N ALA A 318 -19.19 21.75 27.56
CA ALA A 318 -18.71 21.76 28.94
C ALA A 318 -17.59 20.75 29.21
N THR A 319 -17.69 19.53 28.65
CA THR A 319 -16.74 18.44 28.97
C THR A 319 -15.64 18.27 27.94
N GLY A 320 -15.81 18.81 26.73
CA GLY A 320 -14.88 18.59 25.61
C GLY A 320 -14.84 17.14 25.13
N LYS A 321 -15.90 16.37 25.42
CA LYS A 321 -16.01 14.96 25.02
C LYS A 321 -17.13 14.84 24.01
N SER A 322 -16.92 14.07 22.94
CA SER A 322 -17.97 13.79 21.96
C SER A 322 -19.15 13.06 22.60
N ARG A 323 -20.35 13.31 22.05
CA ARG A 323 -21.59 12.66 22.49
C ARG A 323 -22.41 12.27 21.28
N VAL A 324 -22.82 11.00 21.24
CA VAL A 324 -23.64 10.43 20.17
C VAL A 324 -24.93 9.90 20.79
N ALA A 325 -26.06 10.31 20.24
CA ALA A 325 -27.38 9.77 20.51
C ALA A 325 -27.88 9.06 19.26
N LEU A 326 -27.81 7.73 19.25
CA LEU A 326 -28.23 6.90 18.11
C LEU A 326 -29.76 6.89 17.92
N ASN A 327 -30.51 7.09 18.99
CA ASN A 327 -31.94 7.36 18.95
C ASN A 327 -32.28 8.49 19.93
N VAL A 328 -32.61 9.67 19.41
CA VAL A 328 -32.89 10.85 20.24
C VAL A 328 -34.18 10.71 21.07
N GLY A 329 -35.08 9.80 20.70
CA GLY A 329 -36.29 9.52 21.48
C GLY A 329 -36.04 8.76 22.78
N ASP A 330 -34.92 8.04 22.86
CA ASP A 330 -34.56 7.18 23.99
C ASP A 330 -33.42 7.78 24.86
N ASP A 331 -32.79 8.89 24.42
CA ASP A 331 -31.68 9.52 25.13
C ASP A 331 -32.16 10.53 26.17
N SER A 332 -31.80 10.31 27.44
CA SER A 332 -32.23 11.12 28.58
C SER A 332 -31.71 12.57 28.57
N VAL A 333 -30.75 12.89 27.70
CA VAL A 333 -30.10 14.22 27.61
C VAL A 333 -30.57 14.99 26.36
N PHE A 334 -31.41 14.39 25.51
CA PHE A 334 -31.87 15.04 24.30
C PHE A 334 -32.90 16.15 24.58
N PHE A 335 -32.66 17.34 24.02
CA PHE A 335 -33.64 18.42 23.98
C PHE A 335 -34.34 18.43 22.62
N ARG A 336 -35.64 18.15 22.60
CA ARG A 336 -36.41 18.16 21.35
C ARG A 336 -36.56 19.61 20.85
N ASN A 337 -35.73 19.98 19.88
CA ASN A 337 -35.80 21.28 19.25
C ASN A 337 -36.94 21.32 18.20
N PRO A 338 -37.94 22.22 18.36
CA PRO A 338 -39.06 22.33 17.41
C PRO A 338 -38.62 22.65 15.98
N ASP A 339 -37.48 23.34 15.81
CA ASP A 339 -36.97 23.70 14.49
C ASP A 339 -36.41 22.49 13.72
N LEU A 340 -35.99 21.42 14.43
CA LEU A 340 -35.36 20.21 13.91
C LEU A 340 -36.17 18.96 14.28
N ALA A 341 -37.50 19.03 14.10
CA ALA A 341 -38.43 17.98 14.53
C ALA A 341 -38.21 16.60 13.86
N SER A 342 -37.52 16.55 12.72
CA SER A 342 -37.24 15.32 11.99
C SER A 342 -36.02 14.54 12.49
N THR A 343 -35.28 15.08 13.46
CA THR A 343 -34.07 14.44 13.99
C THR A 343 -34.42 13.12 14.69
N ARG A 344 -33.73 12.04 14.29
CA ARG A 344 -33.82 10.70 14.87
C ARG A 344 -32.51 10.25 15.52
N SER A 345 -31.37 10.74 15.05
CA SER A 345 -30.07 10.58 15.71
C SER A 345 -29.27 11.88 15.66
N GLU A 346 -28.48 12.15 16.69
CA GLU A 346 -27.66 13.36 16.82
C GLU A 346 -26.25 13.01 17.30
N MET A 347 -25.26 13.71 16.77
CA MET A 347 -23.87 13.63 17.17
C MET A 347 -23.31 15.03 17.34
N ALA A 348 -22.71 15.29 18.50
CA ALA A 348 -21.94 16.50 18.72
C ALA A 348 -20.48 16.18 19.00
N LEU A 349 -19.61 16.98 18.40
CA LEU A 349 -18.17 16.90 18.48
C LEU A 349 -17.60 18.19 19.05
N PRO A 350 -16.64 18.12 19.98
CA PRO A 350 -16.05 19.32 20.55
C PRO A 350 -15.18 20.01 19.50
N LEU A 351 -15.24 21.34 19.49
CA LEU A 351 -14.26 22.16 18.76
C LEU A 351 -13.25 22.69 19.78
N THR A 352 -11.99 22.26 19.69
CA THR A 352 -10.97 22.52 20.71
C THR A 352 -9.70 23.13 20.11
N ILE A 353 -9.12 24.09 20.82
CA ILE A 353 -7.81 24.67 20.54
C ILE A 353 -6.94 24.44 21.78
N GLY A 354 -5.96 23.54 21.69
CA GLY A 354 -5.22 23.08 22.86
C GLY A 354 -6.19 22.50 23.89
N GLU A 355 -6.20 23.04 25.10
CA GLU A 355 -7.11 22.64 26.18
C GLU A 355 -8.43 23.43 26.20
N THR A 356 -8.59 24.44 25.34
CA THR A 356 -9.77 25.32 25.35
C THR A 356 -10.85 24.82 24.40
N ILE A 357 -12.05 24.62 24.93
CA ILE A 357 -13.25 24.32 24.12
C ILE A 357 -13.79 25.63 23.57
N ILE A 358 -13.76 25.77 22.24
CA ILE A 358 -14.23 26.97 21.54
C ILE A 358 -15.66 26.83 21.00
N GLY A 359 -16.24 25.63 21.07
CA GLY A 359 -17.56 25.35 20.52
C GLY A 359 -17.84 23.86 20.33
N ALA A 360 -18.84 23.58 19.50
CA ALA A 360 -19.19 22.23 19.09
C ALA A 360 -19.64 22.20 17.62
N LEU A 361 -19.30 21.10 16.94
CA LEU A 361 -19.85 20.72 15.65
C LEU A 361 -21.03 19.77 15.90
N ASP A 362 -22.21 20.17 15.47
CA ASP A 362 -23.46 19.43 15.56
C ASP A 362 -23.78 18.77 14.22
N VAL A 363 -24.16 17.50 14.25
CA VAL A 363 -24.55 16.71 13.08
C VAL A 363 -25.79 15.89 13.43
N GLN A 364 -26.85 16.03 12.63
CA GLN A 364 -28.12 15.34 12.87
C GLN A 364 -28.61 14.61 11.62
N SER A 365 -29.28 13.48 11.86
CA SER A 365 -29.87 12.62 10.82
C SER A 365 -31.36 12.38 11.07
N THR A 366 -32.11 12.18 9.98
CA THR A 366 -33.51 11.75 10.01
C THR A 366 -33.70 10.25 10.17
N GLU A 367 -32.60 9.48 10.14
CA GLU A 367 -32.60 8.03 10.35
C GLU A 367 -32.09 7.69 11.76
N PRO A 368 -32.69 6.73 12.48
CA PRO A 368 -32.12 6.21 13.72
C PRO A 368 -30.84 5.40 13.43
N ASN A 369 -29.91 5.36 14.39
CA ASN A 369 -28.63 4.65 14.28
C ASN A 369 -27.77 5.06 13.07
N ALA A 370 -27.85 6.32 12.64
CA ALA A 370 -27.14 6.78 11.44
C ALA A 370 -25.62 6.91 11.61
N PHE A 371 -25.10 6.85 12.83
CA PHE A 371 -23.68 7.06 13.13
C PHE A 371 -22.99 5.75 13.54
N THR A 372 -22.04 5.29 12.74
CA THR A 372 -21.17 4.17 13.08
C THR A 372 -19.95 4.65 13.87
N SER A 373 -19.21 3.73 14.50
CA SER A 373 -17.94 4.07 15.17
C SER A 373 -16.90 4.66 14.21
N GLU A 374 -16.92 4.26 12.93
CA GLU A 374 -16.03 4.81 11.90
C GLU A 374 -16.42 6.25 11.52
N ASP A 375 -17.73 6.54 11.47
CA ASP A 375 -18.22 7.91 11.23
C ASP A 375 -17.80 8.84 12.37
N VAL A 376 -17.86 8.35 13.61
CA VAL A 376 -17.42 9.11 14.79
C VAL A 376 -15.95 9.50 14.71
N GLU A 377 -15.07 8.55 14.36
CA GLU A 377 -13.63 8.80 14.21
C GLU A 377 -13.33 9.79 13.06
N THR A 378 -14.01 9.59 11.94
CA THR A 378 -13.87 10.44 10.74
C THR A 378 -14.32 11.86 11.02
N LEU A 379 -15.51 12.04 11.61
CA LEU A 379 -16.07 13.35 11.92
C LEU A 379 -15.30 14.04 13.06
N SER A 380 -14.78 13.29 14.04
CA SER A 380 -13.90 13.87 15.07
C SER A 380 -12.65 14.48 14.46
N THR A 381 -12.01 13.76 13.52
CA THR A 381 -10.85 14.29 12.79
C THR A 381 -11.22 15.56 12.01
N LEU A 382 -12.41 15.61 11.41
CA LEU A 382 -12.90 16.81 10.74
C LEU A 382 -13.15 17.96 11.74
N ALA A 383 -13.72 17.70 12.91
CA ALA A 383 -13.91 18.70 13.96
C ALA A 383 -12.58 19.33 14.42
N ASP A 384 -11.51 18.53 14.52
CA ASP A 384 -10.17 19.04 14.81
C ASP A 384 -9.68 20.00 13.72
N GLN A 385 -9.86 19.65 12.45
CA GLN A 385 -9.49 20.51 11.32
C GLN A 385 -10.33 21.80 11.27
N VAL A 386 -11.63 21.71 11.57
CA VAL A 386 -12.52 22.86 11.69
C VAL A 386 -12.06 23.79 12.81
N SER A 387 -11.65 23.23 13.96
CA SER A 387 -11.14 24.00 15.10
C SER A 387 -9.89 24.80 14.72
N LEU A 388 -8.94 24.15 14.04
CA LEU A 388 -7.72 24.80 13.55
C LEU A 388 -8.03 25.92 12.54
N ALA A 389 -8.99 25.70 11.65
CA ALA A 389 -9.38 26.70 10.66
C ALA A 389 -10.03 27.92 11.29
N ILE A 390 -10.89 27.71 12.29
CA ILE A 390 -11.48 28.79 13.08
C ILE A 390 -10.38 29.58 13.80
N GLN A 391 -9.37 28.90 14.35
CA GLN A 391 -8.22 29.56 14.97
C GLN A 391 -7.48 30.44 13.97
N ASN A 392 -7.16 29.89 12.80
CA ASN A 392 -6.41 30.60 11.76
C ASN A 392 -7.20 31.82 11.25
N ALA A 393 -8.51 31.68 11.02
CA ALA A 393 -9.37 32.77 10.60
C ALA A 393 -9.46 33.88 11.67
N ARG A 394 -9.59 33.51 12.96
CA ARG A 394 -9.58 34.47 14.08
C ARG A 394 -8.24 35.21 14.19
N LEU A 395 -7.12 34.49 14.07
CA LEU A 395 -5.78 35.08 14.13
C LEU A 395 -5.52 36.03 12.96
N PHE A 396 -5.98 35.66 11.77
CA PHE A 396 -5.89 36.50 10.57
C PHE A 396 -6.68 37.80 10.73
N GLU A 397 -7.94 37.71 11.17
CA GLU A 397 -8.79 38.88 11.42
C GLU A 397 -8.22 39.79 12.52
N GLN A 398 -7.70 39.20 13.61
CA GLN A 398 -7.03 39.95 14.67
C GLN A 398 -5.80 40.71 14.14
N THR A 399 -4.95 40.02 13.39
CA THR A 399 -3.74 40.63 12.79
C THR A 399 -4.11 41.79 11.87
N ARG A 400 -5.12 41.59 11.01
CA ARG A 400 -5.62 42.62 10.10
C ARG A 400 -6.19 43.82 10.85
N LYS A 401 -6.97 43.58 11.91
CA LYS A 401 -7.51 44.64 12.76
C LYS A 401 -6.41 45.45 13.43
N SER A 402 -5.43 44.78 14.03
CA SER A 402 -4.28 45.45 14.68
C SER A 402 -3.45 46.26 13.69
N LEU A 403 -3.26 45.76 12.46
CA LEU A 403 -2.58 46.51 11.40
C LEU A 403 -3.36 47.80 11.05
N ASN A 404 -4.67 47.69 10.83
CA ASN A 404 -5.52 48.85 10.52
C ASN A 404 -5.53 49.89 11.66
N GLU A 405 -5.59 49.45 12.91
CA GLU A 405 -5.52 50.32 14.09
C GLU A 405 -4.17 51.05 14.16
N ALA A 406 -3.06 50.31 13.98
CA ALA A 406 -1.72 50.89 13.96
C ALA A 406 -1.54 51.92 12.82
N GLU A 407 -2.04 51.63 11.62
CA GLU A 407 -2.02 52.56 10.49
C GLU A 407 -2.86 53.82 10.75
N SER A 408 -4.01 53.68 11.41
CA SER A 408 -4.86 54.82 11.76
C SER A 408 -4.19 55.72 12.80
N LEU A 409 -3.65 55.13 13.86
CA LEU A 409 -2.90 55.86 14.89
C LEU A 409 -1.68 56.56 14.32
N TYR A 410 -0.94 55.87 13.44
CA TYR A 410 0.20 56.47 12.75
C TYR A 410 -0.21 57.67 11.88
N ARG A 411 -1.27 57.54 11.07
CA ARG A 411 -1.79 58.65 10.25
C ARG A 411 -2.20 59.84 11.10
N GLN A 412 -2.86 59.61 12.24
CA GLN A 412 -3.21 60.66 13.18
C GLN A 412 -1.97 61.36 13.74
N SER A 413 -0.96 60.59 14.17
CA SER A 413 0.30 61.14 14.68
C SER A 413 1.03 62.00 13.65
N VAL A 414 1.08 61.56 12.38
CA VAL A 414 1.67 62.34 11.27
C VAL A 414 0.88 63.64 11.09
N ARG A 415 -0.45 63.57 11.01
CA ARG A 415 -1.28 64.76 10.86
C ARG A 415 -1.05 65.75 12.00
N GLU A 416 -1.06 65.31 13.24
CA GLU A 416 -0.85 66.18 14.40
C GLU A 416 0.53 66.85 14.38
N ALA A 417 1.58 66.11 14.04
CA ALA A 417 2.94 66.67 13.93
C ALA A 417 3.01 67.75 12.84
N TRP A 418 2.45 67.49 11.66
CA TRP A 418 2.50 68.41 10.51
C TRP A 418 1.53 69.59 10.62
N VAL A 419 0.45 69.49 11.40
CA VAL A 419 -0.44 70.63 11.69
C VAL A 419 0.16 71.60 12.71
N ARG A 420 0.94 71.13 13.69
CA ARG A 420 1.58 71.99 14.69
C ARG A 420 2.78 72.75 14.16
N LEU A 421 3.54 72.15 13.25
CA LEU A 421 4.76 72.72 12.69
C LEU A 421 4.60 74.16 12.14
N PRO A 422 3.62 74.48 11.27
CA PRO A 422 3.45 75.84 10.77
C PRO A 422 3.14 76.87 11.87
N GLN A 423 2.54 76.45 12.99
CA GLN A 423 2.16 77.33 14.08
C GLN A 423 3.32 77.59 15.06
N GLU A 424 4.17 76.59 15.29
CA GLU A 424 5.32 76.71 16.19
C GLU A 424 6.55 77.31 15.49
N ASP A 425 6.79 76.92 14.23
CA ASP A 425 8.03 77.25 13.52
C ASP A 425 7.81 78.22 12.33
N ASN A 426 6.62 78.83 12.25
CA ASN A 426 6.21 79.78 11.21
C ASN A 426 6.55 79.29 9.79
N LEU A 427 6.18 78.04 9.50
CA LEU A 427 6.59 77.36 8.27
C LEU A 427 5.89 77.99 7.05
N VAL A 428 6.60 78.89 6.37
CA VAL A 428 6.10 79.61 5.21
C VAL A 428 6.28 78.75 3.96
N GLY A 429 5.21 78.56 3.17
CA GLY A 429 5.35 77.90 1.87
C GLY A 429 6.19 78.75 0.90
N PHE A 430 6.75 78.14 -0.15
CA PHE A 430 7.63 78.85 -1.09
C PHE A 430 7.03 78.90 -2.50
N ARG A 431 7.32 79.98 -3.23
CA ARG A 431 6.95 80.16 -4.64
C ARG A 431 8.19 80.50 -5.45
N TYR A 432 8.20 80.07 -6.72
CA TYR A 432 9.19 80.52 -7.69
C TYR A 432 8.67 81.73 -8.48
N THR A 433 9.45 82.81 -8.52
CA THR A 433 9.23 84.01 -9.34
C THR A 433 10.40 84.24 -10.29
N SER A 434 10.29 85.24 -11.16
CA SER A 434 11.37 85.63 -12.08
C SER A 434 12.66 86.08 -11.37
N SER A 435 12.58 86.41 -10.07
CA SER A 435 13.70 86.78 -9.20
C SER A 435 14.27 85.63 -8.36
N GLY A 436 13.70 84.41 -8.47
CA GLY A 436 14.14 83.24 -7.71
C GLY A 436 13.05 82.65 -6.82
N VAL A 437 13.44 81.90 -5.78
CA VAL A 437 12.51 81.32 -4.80
C VAL A 437 12.27 82.31 -3.65
N GLU A 438 11.00 82.61 -3.37
CA GLU A 438 10.57 83.53 -2.32
C GLU A 438 9.51 82.88 -1.39
N PRO A 439 9.45 83.27 -0.10
CA PRO A 439 8.41 82.80 0.83
C PRO A 439 7.03 83.40 0.49
N LEU A 440 5.96 82.64 0.73
CA LEU A 440 4.56 83.05 0.56
C LEU A 440 4.13 83.98 1.71
N ASP A 441 3.50 85.12 1.40
CA ASP A 441 2.99 86.02 2.43
C ASP A 441 1.79 85.39 3.20
N ASP A 442 1.69 85.62 4.51
CA ASP A 442 0.73 84.98 5.43
C ASP A 442 -0.74 85.24 5.02
N GLN A 443 -1.01 86.35 4.32
CA GLN A 443 -2.34 86.70 3.80
C GLN A 443 -2.74 85.92 2.55
N GLU A 444 -1.79 85.39 1.76
CA GLU A 444 -2.10 84.52 0.61
C GLU A 444 -2.26 83.04 1.02
N ALA A 445 -1.60 82.62 2.11
CA ALA A 445 -1.63 81.25 2.63
C ALA A 445 -2.97 80.88 3.30
N THR A 446 -3.60 81.82 4.02
CA THR A 446 -4.86 81.60 4.77
C THR A 446 -6.15 81.69 3.93
N GLN A 447 -6.12 82.26 2.73
CA GLN A 447 -7.33 82.47 1.89
C GLN A 447 -7.74 81.29 1.01
N ASN A 448 -7.03 80.16 1.03
CA ASN A 448 -7.32 79.02 0.14
C ASN A 448 -7.91 77.79 0.87
N GLY A 449 -8.16 77.88 2.17
CA GLY A 449 -8.65 76.75 2.99
C GLY A 449 -10.18 76.58 3.06
N ASN A 450 -10.99 77.62 2.80
CA ASN A 450 -12.46 77.48 2.75
C ASN A 450 -13.09 78.65 1.97
N GLY A 451 -14.17 78.35 1.25
CA GLY A 451 -14.63 79.09 0.07
C GLY A 451 -15.10 80.55 0.23
N LYS A 452 -15.15 81.19 -0.97
CA LYS A 452 -15.62 82.53 -1.37
C LYS A 452 -14.52 83.61 -1.49
N ARG A 453 -13.94 83.73 -2.70
CA ARG A 453 -13.28 84.95 -3.17
C ARG A 453 -14.30 85.92 -3.82
N PRO A 454 -14.16 87.25 -3.65
CA PRO A 454 -14.97 88.26 -4.37
C PRO A 454 -14.75 88.20 -5.89
N LYS A 455 -15.83 88.40 -6.65
CA LYS A 455 -15.94 88.13 -8.11
C LYS A 455 -15.14 89.05 -9.05
N GLU A 456 -14.39 90.04 -8.57
CA GLU A 456 -13.89 91.12 -9.44
C GLU A 456 -12.50 90.90 -10.05
N LYS A 457 -11.71 89.92 -9.59
CA LYS A 457 -10.41 89.54 -10.23
C LYS A 457 -10.50 88.32 -11.16
N ARG A 458 -11.68 88.05 -11.73
CA ARG A 458 -11.91 86.85 -12.57
C ARG A 458 -11.44 87.00 -14.03
N THR A 459 -11.07 88.19 -14.49
CA THR A 459 -11.02 88.47 -15.95
C THR A 459 -9.64 88.55 -16.59
N ALA A 460 -8.52 88.34 -15.87
CA ALA A 460 -7.17 88.44 -16.48
C ALA A 460 -6.22 87.24 -16.24
N MET A 461 -6.64 86.20 -15.49
CA MET A 461 -5.75 85.08 -15.12
C MET A 461 -6.33 83.69 -15.45
N LEU A 462 -7.39 83.65 -16.26
CA LEU A 462 -7.82 82.43 -16.94
C LEU A 462 -6.94 82.27 -18.18
N GLN A 463 -5.96 81.35 -18.17
CA GLN A 463 -5.49 80.55 -19.32
C GLN A 463 -4.13 79.83 -19.16
N ARG A 464 -3.53 79.71 -17.95
CA ARG A 464 -2.37 78.81 -17.77
C ARG A 464 -2.81 77.47 -17.14
N PRO A 465 -2.50 76.32 -17.75
CA PRO A 465 -2.79 75.03 -17.15
C PRO A 465 -1.99 74.89 -15.84
N GLN A 466 -2.70 74.67 -14.72
CA GLN A 466 -2.09 74.41 -13.42
C GLN A 466 -2.38 72.98 -12.99
N VAL A 467 -1.38 72.34 -12.41
CA VAL A 467 -1.49 71.02 -11.78
C VAL A 467 -1.16 71.15 -10.32
N GLU A 468 -2.04 70.61 -9.48
CA GLU A 468 -1.83 70.49 -8.05
C GLU A 468 -1.52 69.02 -7.75
N VAL A 469 -0.36 68.77 -7.17
CA VAL A 469 0.08 67.43 -6.75
C VAL A 469 0.16 67.42 -5.23
N PRO A 470 -0.57 66.53 -4.53
CA PRO A 470 -0.48 66.44 -3.09
C PRO A 470 0.90 65.91 -2.69
N ILE A 471 1.50 66.54 -1.69
CA ILE A 471 2.69 66.03 -1.01
C ILE A 471 2.17 65.07 0.05
N THR A 472 2.35 63.77 -0.18
CA THR A 472 1.84 62.73 0.72
C THR A 472 2.98 61.96 1.37
N LEU A 473 2.89 61.77 2.68
CA LEU A 473 3.80 60.94 3.45
C LEU A 473 3.03 59.69 3.89
N ARG A 474 3.34 58.54 3.28
CA ARG A 474 2.70 57.25 3.56
C ARG A 474 1.16 57.32 3.54
N GLY A 475 0.61 58.05 2.56
CA GLY A 475 -0.82 58.20 2.33
C GLY A 475 -1.50 59.35 3.08
N GLU A 476 -0.81 60.05 3.99
CA GLU A 476 -1.32 61.27 4.62
C GLU A 476 -0.84 62.51 3.88
N GLN A 477 -1.75 63.42 3.53
CA GLN A 477 -1.40 64.66 2.83
C GLN A 477 -0.83 65.69 3.82
N ILE A 478 0.44 66.03 3.65
CA ILE A 478 1.15 67.02 4.49
C ILE A 478 1.32 68.37 3.79
N GLY A 479 1.04 68.46 2.48
CA GLY A 479 1.15 69.69 1.72
C GLY A 479 0.63 69.58 0.29
N ILE A 480 0.76 70.66 -0.48
CA ILE A 480 0.37 70.73 -1.90
C ILE A 480 1.51 71.37 -2.69
N LEU A 481 1.94 70.70 -3.76
CA LEU A 481 2.83 71.25 -4.77
C LEU A 481 2.00 71.77 -5.94
N LYS A 482 2.03 73.08 -6.18
CA LYS A 482 1.33 73.72 -7.31
C LYS A 482 2.32 74.03 -8.43
N VAL A 483 2.09 73.46 -9.61
CA VAL A 483 2.91 73.68 -10.81
C VAL A 483 2.07 74.33 -11.89
N VAL A 484 2.46 75.52 -12.34
CA VAL A 484 1.80 76.24 -13.43
C VAL A 484 2.62 76.09 -14.70
N ALA A 485 2.03 75.54 -15.76
CA ALA A 485 2.72 75.32 -17.02
C ALA A 485 2.87 76.63 -17.83
N PRO A 486 4.00 76.84 -18.55
CA PRO A 486 4.26 78.08 -19.30
C PRO A 486 3.38 78.28 -20.54
N GLU A 487 2.97 77.21 -21.23
CA GLU A 487 2.21 77.26 -22.49
C GLU A 487 0.96 76.35 -22.43
N ALA A 488 0.00 76.61 -23.33
CA ALA A 488 -1.30 75.93 -23.41
C ALA A 488 -1.26 74.46 -23.91
N GLY A 489 -0.20 73.72 -23.57
CA GLY A 489 -0.10 72.28 -23.72
C GLY A 489 -0.43 71.58 -22.41
N ARG A 490 -1.37 70.63 -22.43
CA ARG A 490 -1.60 69.70 -21.30
C ARG A 490 -0.25 69.06 -20.95
N LEU A 491 0.18 69.16 -19.69
CA LEU A 491 1.35 68.42 -19.18
C LEU A 491 1.25 66.95 -19.63
N LYS A 492 2.32 66.44 -20.27
CA LYS A 492 2.37 65.04 -20.74
C LYS A 492 2.43 64.10 -19.52
N SER A 493 2.02 62.83 -19.70
CA SER A 493 2.02 61.82 -18.62
C SER A 493 3.37 61.75 -17.91
N ASP A 494 4.47 61.66 -18.66
CA ASP A 494 5.83 61.57 -18.12
C ASP A 494 6.21 62.76 -17.23
N GLN A 495 5.70 63.96 -17.54
CA GLN A 495 5.95 65.17 -16.75
C GLN A 495 5.13 65.16 -15.45
N LEU A 496 3.90 64.65 -15.49
CA LEU A 496 3.07 64.46 -14.29
C LEU A 496 3.69 63.42 -13.36
N ASP A 497 4.21 62.31 -13.92
CA ASP A 497 4.89 61.27 -13.15
C ASP A 497 6.18 61.78 -12.51
N MET A 498 6.93 62.63 -13.21
CA MET A 498 8.09 63.34 -12.64
C MET A 498 7.68 64.28 -11.50
N ILE A 499 6.63 65.10 -11.67
CA ILE A 499 6.16 66.01 -10.60
C ILE A 499 5.68 65.22 -9.38
N ARG A 500 5.01 64.08 -9.57
CA ARG A 500 4.62 63.16 -8.49
C ARG A 500 5.83 62.58 -7.77
N ALA A 501 6.84 62.08 -8.50
CA ALA A 501 8.07 61.57 -7.91
C ALA A 501 8.84 62.65 -7.12
N VAL A 502 8.80 63.91 -7.58
CA VAL A 502 9.36 65.06 -6.84
C VAL A 502 8.55 65.32 -5.58
N ALA A 503 7.22 65.36 -5.64
CA ALA A 503 6.36 65.54 -4.47
C ALA A 503 6.60 64.45 -3.41
N GLU A 504 6.79 63.20 -3.81
CA GLU A 504 7.13 62.08 -2.91
C GLU A 504 8.52 62.26 -2.26
N ARG A 505 9.53 62.65 -3.03
CA ARG A 505 10.88 62.93 -2.49
C ARG A 505 10.88 64.13 -1.54
N VAL A 506 10.10 65.17 -1.84
CA VAL A 506 9.93 66.33 -0.96
C VAL A 506 9.28 65.90 0.35
N ALA A 507 8.25 65.05 0.32
CA ALA A 507 7.62 64.54 1.54
C ALA A 507 8.62 63.82 2.46
N LEU A 508 9.46 62.95 1.88
CA LEU A 508 10.47 62.21 2.64
C LEU A 508 11.57 63.13 3.20
N ALA A 509 12.06 64.06 2.38
CA ALA A 509 13.08 65.02 2.81
C ALA A 509 12.56 65.94 3.92
N ALA A 510 11.32 66.39 3.81
CA ALA A 510 10.68 67.23 4.81
C ALA A 510 10.48 66.47 6.15
N GLU A 511 10.11 65.19 6.12
CA GLU A 511 10.04 64.35 7.33
C GLU A 511 11.41 64.14 7.97
N ASN A 512 12.45 63.88 7.18
CA ASN A 512 13.81 63.75 7.72
C ASN A 512 14.30 65.05 8.36
N ALA A 513 14.03 66.19 7.74
CA ALA A 513 14.37 67.51 8.29
C ALA A 513 13.63 67.75 9.62
N ARG A 514 12.32 67.48 9.66
CA ARG A 514 11.49 67.59 10.86
C ARG A 514 12.02 66.70 12.00
N LEU A 515 12.31 65.42 11.71
CA LEU A 515 12.84 64.48 12.71
C LEU A 515 14.21 64.91 13.25
N PHE A 516 15.07 65.43 12.37
CA PHE A 516 16.37 65.95 12.77
C PHE A 516 16.23 67.18 13.68
N GLU A 517 15.33 68.10 13.33
CA GLU A 517 15.05 69.29 14.13
C GLU A 517 14.47 68.93 15.50
N GLU A 518 13.47 68.03 15.54
CA GLU A 518 12.86 67.53 16.79
C GLU A 518 13.93 66.88 17.70
N THR A 519 14.79 66.04 17.13
CA THR A 519 15.89 65.39 17.87
C THR A 519 16.88 66.42 18.40
N THR A 520 17.22 67.44 17.60
CA THR A 520 18.13 68.51 18.00
C THR A 520 17.55 69.36 19.13
N ARG A 521 16.27 69.74 19.02
CA ARG A 521 15.53 70.51 20.03
C ARG A 521 15.43 69.74 21.34
N ARG A 522 15.14 68.44 21.27
CA ARG A 522 15.13 67.56 22.45
C ARG A 522 16.49 67.48 23.12
N ALA A 523 17.56 67.28 22.34
CA ALA A 523 18.92 67.24 22.87
C ALA A 523 19.36 68.57 23.51
N GLN A 524 18.99 69.71 22.91
CA GLN A 524 19.24 71.04 23.49
C GLN A 524 18.51 71.22 24.83
N ARG A 525 17.24 70.80 24.91
CA ARG A 525 16.45 70.87 26.15
C ARG A 525 17.04 69.98 27.25
N GLU A 526 17.42 68.75 26.92
CA GLU A 526 18.05 67.84 27.88
C GLU A 526 19.40 68.37 28.38
N ARG A 527 20.24 68.93 27.50
CA ARG A 527 21.49 69.60 27.89
C ARG A 527 21.22 70.77 28.83
N LEU A 528 20.28 71.65 28.50
CA LEU A 528 19.91 72.80 29.34
C LEU A 528 19.45 72.34 30.73
N VAL A 529 18.59 71.33 30.82
CA VAL A 529 18.15 70.76 32.10
C VAL A 529 19.33 70.17 32.89
N SER A 530 20.22 69.45 32.22
CA SER A 530 21.42 68.87 32.83
C SER A 530 22.38 69.95 33.35
N ASP A 531 22.61 71.02 32.59
CA ASP A 531 23.48 72.14 32.96
C ASP A 531 22.94 72.88 34.18
N ILE A 532 21.64 73.19 34.19
CA ILE A 532 20.95 73.80 35.35
C ILE A 532 21.07 72.89 36.57
N THR A 533 20.80 71.59 36.43
CA THR A 533 20.89 70.62 37.53
C THR A 533 22.31 70.51 38.07
N THR A 534 23.31 70.57 37.20
CA THR A 534 24.73 70.50 37.58
C THR A 534 25.13 71.73 38.39
N LYS A 535 24.73 72.93 37.95
CA LYS A 535 24.95 74.16 38.71
C LYS A 535 24.27 74.14 40.07
N ILE A 536 23.01 73.68 40.15
CA ILE A 536 22.30 73.52 41.42
C ILE A 536 23.07 72.56 42.35
N ARG A 537 23.51 71.40 41.86
CA ARG A 537 24.26 70.39 42.64
C ARG A 537 25.65 70.84 43.07
N SER A 538 26.24 71.83 42.42
CA SER A 538 27.57 72.36 42.79
C SER A 538 27.56 73.18 44.08
N THR A 539 26.36 73.49 44.61
CA THR A 539 26.15 74.24 45.83
C THR A 539 25.72 73.31 46.97
N ASN A 540 26.35 73.41 48.14
CA ASN A 540 26.07 72.52 49.30
C ASN A 540 25.09 73.10 50.34
N ASP A 541 24.61 74.33 50.15
CA ASP A 541 23.63 74.98 51.05
C ASP A 541 22.22 74.98 50.42
N PRO A 542 21.17 74.51 51.13
CA PRO A 542 19.81 74.45 50.59
C PRO A 542 19.21 75.79 50.14
N GLN A 543 19.55 76.91 50.80
CA GLN A 543 19.02 78.21 50.41
C GLN A 543 19.70 78.71 49.14
N GLU A 544 21.03 78.57 49.05
CA GLU A 544 21.79 78.92 47.85
C GLU A 544 21.45 78.01 46.66
N MET A 545 21.16 76.72 46.87
CA MET A 545 20.65 75.83 45.81
C MET A 545 19.33 76.34 45.21
N ILE A 546 18.38 76.76 46.04
CA ILE A 546 17.09 77.31 45.60
C ILE A 546 17.31 78.62 44.84
N ARG A 547 18.21 79.49 45.33
CA ARG A 547 18.57 80.74 44.66
C ARG A 547 19.18 80.49 43.28
N THR A 548 20.17 79.61 43.19
CA THR A 548 20.79 79.22 41.91
C THR A 548 19.76 78.63 40.95
N ALA A 549 18.83 77.79 41.45
CA ALA A 549 17.76 77.24 40.62
C ALA A 549 16.85 78.33 40.04
N ILE A 550 16.46 79.32 40.84
CA ILE A 550 15.61 80.44 40.39
C ILE A 550 16.33 81.29 39.33
N GLU A 551 17.59 81.64 39.56
CA GLU A 551 18.39 82.47 38.65
C GLU A 551 18.58 81.78 37.29
N GLU A 552 18.95 80.50 37.31
CA GLU A 552 19.15 79.69 36.11
C GLU A 552 17.84 79.44 35.35
N LEU A 553 16.73 79.16 36.06
CA LEU A 553 15.41 79.00 35.43
C LEU A 553 14.91 80.31 34.81
N ARG A 554 15.12 81.46 35.48
CA ARG A 554 14.77 82.77 34.95
C ARG A 554 15.50 83.05 33.65
N GLN A 555 16.80 82.78 33.63
CA GLN A 555 17.65 83.00 32.45
C GLN A 555 17.32 82.03 31.32
N ALA A 556 17.13 80.74 31.63
CA ALA A 556 16.84 79.70 30.67
C ALA A 556 15.48 79.85 29.99
N LEU A 557 14.45 80.30 30.73
CA LEU A 557 13.08 80.44 30.23
C LEU A 557 12.74 81.86 29.75
N GLY A 558 13.63 82.84 29.95
CA GLY A 558 13.31 84.26 29.73
C GLY A 558 12.15 84.76 30.58
N ALA A 559 11.86 84.08 31.71
CA ALA A 559 10.70 84.36 32.52
C ALA A 559 10.84 85.69 33.27
N SER A 560 9.79 86.50 33.27
CA SER A 560 9.80 87.80 33.96
C SER A 560 9.79 87.67 35.49
N ARG A 561 9.32 86.53 36.02
CA ARG A 561 9.26 86.21 37.46
C ARG A 561 9.33 84.70 37.65
N VAL A 562 10.19 84.24 38.57
CA VAL A 562 10.31 82.84 39.00
C VAL A 562 10.36 82.86 40.52
N GLU A 563 9.49 82.10 41.18
CA GLU A 563 9.40 82.04 42.64
C GLU A 563 9.27 80.61 43.11
N VAL A 564 9.95 80.27 44.21
CA VAL A 564 9.83 78.99 44.90
C VAL A 564 9.20 79.27 46.25
N VAL A 565 7.98 78.78 46.46
CA VAL A 565 7.21 79.01 47.70
C VAL A 565 7.18 77.71 48.51
N PRO A 566 7.61 77.72 49.79
CA PRO A 566 7.47 76.57 50.67
C PRO A 566 5.99 76.18 50.83
N GLN A 567 5.71 74.89 50.95
CA GLN A 567 4.33 74.36 51.01
C GLN A 567 3.48 74.99 52.12
N SER A 568 4.09 75.45 53.22
CA SER A 568 3.42 76.17 54.30
C SER A 568 2.79 77.49 53.88
N ASN A 569 3.22 78.08 52.76
CA ASN A 569 2.87 79.43 52.30
C ASN A 569 2.14 79.43 50.95
N VAL A 570 1.82 78.26 50.38
CA VAL A 570 1.01 78.17 49.15
C VAL A 570 -0.44 78.46 49.52
N PRO A 571 -1.13 79.44 48.89
CA PRO A 571 -2.54 79.69 49.14
C PRO A 571 -3.34 78.40 48.86
N LYS A 572 -4.19 77.97 49.80
CA LYS A 572 -5.18 76.93 49.50
C LYS A 572 -6.12 77.50 48.45
N THR A 573 -5.97 77.06 47.21
CA THR A 573 -6.93 77.32 46.15
C THR A 573 -8.19 76.52 46.47
N ASP A 574 -9.28 77.21 46.82
CA ASP A 574 -10.61 76.61 46.89
C ASP A 574 -10.96 76.04 45.51
N SER A 575 -11.14 74.72 45.46
CA SER A 575 -11.58 73.94 44.30
C SER A 575 -13.10 73.98 44.15
#